data_AF-A0A1Q9S3U9-F1
#
_entry.id   AF-A0A1Q9S3U9-F1
#
_cell.length_a   1.000
_cell.length_b   1.000
_cell.length_c   1.000
_cell.angle_alpha   90.00
_cell.angle_beta   90.00
_cell.angle_gamma   90.00
#
_symmetry.space_group_name_H-M   'P 1'
#
loop_
_entity.id
_entity.type
_entity.pdbx_description
1 polymer ?
#
loop_
_entity_poly.entity_id
_entity_poly.type
_entity_poly.pdbx_seq_one_letter_code
_entity_poly.pdbx_strand_id
1 'polypeptide(L)'
;MDTVWLDVSMWTGLRGTFHPFMDVACEAPDPPPTDAGEWQRWAGAYLSAVARNEGWQAGLYSYRAERRDTGGHPVDVLSRGQWEWSPAGTPD
;
A
#
# COMPACT_ATOMS: atom_id res chain seq x y z
N MET A 1 -16.66 10.45 -3.96
CA MET A 1 -15.76 9.68 -3.08
C MET A 1 -14.35 9.93 -3.56
N ASP A 2 -13.44 10.26 -2.65
CA ASP A 2 -12.05 10.54 -2.99
C ASP A 2 -11.30 9.20 -3.05
N THR A 3 -10.86 8.81 -4.24
CA THR A 3 -10.17 7.53 -4.45
C THR A 3 -8.68 7.70 -4.21
N VAL A 4 -8.16 6.92 -3.27
CA VAL A 4 -6.73 6.80 -3.00
C VAL A 4 -6.20 5.56 -3.70
N TRP A 5 -5.07 5.72 -4.35
CA TRP A 5 -4.34 4.65 -4.99
C TRP A 5 -3.14 4.29 -4.13
N LEU A 6 -3.02 3.01 -3.82
CA LEU A 6 -1.86 2.43 -3.15
C LEU A 6 -1.09 1.64 -4.21
N ASP A 7 -0.05 2.25 -4.75
CA ASP A 7 0.88 1.56 -5.64
C ASP A 7 1.86 0.75 -4.79
N VAL A 8 1.83 -0.57 -4.94
CA VAL A 8 2.60 -1.50 -4.14
C VAL A 8 3.69 -2.13 -4.98
N SER A 9 4.90 -2.12 -4.45
CA SER A 9 6.05 -2.78 -5.03
C SER A 9 6.65 -3.77 -4.05
N MET A 10 7.14 -4.91 -4.54
CA MET A 10 7.80 -5.93 -3.74
C MET A 10 9.29 -5.92 -4.02
N TRP A 11 10.12 -6.01 -2.98
CA TRP A 11 11.55 -6.21 -3.11
C TRP A 11 11.82 -7.63 -3.57
N THR A 12 12.39 -7.78 -4.78
CA THR A 12 12.84 -9.08 -5.25
C THR A 12 14.36 -9.15 -5.12
N GLY A 13 14.84 -10.02 -4.22
CA GLY A 13 16.29 -10.21 -4.00
C GLY A 13 17.06 -10.65 -5.25
N LEU A 14 16.35 -11.20 -6.26
CA LEU A 14 16.91 -11.60 -7.55
C LEU A 14 17.43 -10.42 -8.40
N ARG A 15 16.93 -9.20 -8.17
CA ARG A 15 17.26 -8.01 -8.97
C ARG A 15 17.77 -6.83 -8.14
N GLY A 16 17.77 -6.94 -6.82
CA GLY A 16 18.23 -5.88 -5.92
C GLY A 16 17.43 -4.57 -6.04
N THR A 17 16.15 -4.66 -6.40
CA THR A 17 15.25 -3.51 -6.53
C THR A 17 13.80 -3.88 -6.22
N PHE A 18 12.98 -2.84 -5.99
CA PHE A 18 11.53 -2.95 -5.87
C PHE A 18 10.90 -3.10 -7.26
N HIS A 19 10.08 -4.13 -7.41
CA HIS A 19 9.31 -4.37 -8.63
C HIS A 19 7.84 -4.05 -8.38
N PRO A 20 7.14 -3.41 -9.33
CA PRO A 20 5.71 -3.16 -9.23
C PRO A 20 5.01 -4.50 -9.04
N PHE A 21 4.18 -4.56 -8.01
CA PHE A 21 3.49 -5.78 -7.58
C PHE A 21 2.00 -5.67 -7.85
N MET A 22 1.35 -4.63 -7.31
CA MET A 22 -0.03 -4.32 -7.63
C MET A 22 -0.38 -2.87 -7.34
N ASP A 23 -1.44 -2.40 -7.98
CA ASP A 23 -2.15 -1.17 -7.66
C ASP A 23 -3.46 -1.50 -6.93
N VAL A 24 -3.69 -0.85 -5.78
CA VAL A 24 -4.92 -0.99 -5.02
C VAL A 24 -5.67 0.33 -5.02
N ALA A 25 -6.82 0.35 -5.68
CA ALA A 25 -7.78 1.43 -5.57
C ALA A 25 -8.59 1.25 -4.28
N CYS A 26 -8.60 2.28 -3.44
CA CYS A 26 -9.31 2.26 -2.17
C CYS A 26 -9.96 3.62 -1.92
N GLU A 27 -11.03 3.63 -1.14
CA GLU A 27 -11.67 4.87 -0.74
C GLU A 27 -10.85 5.52 0.38
N ALA A 28 -10.68 6.84 0.32
CA ALA A 28 -10.08 7.59 1.41
C ALA A 28 -10.87 7.32 2.71
N PRO A 29 -10.20 7.13 3.87
CA PRO A 29 -10.92 6.95 5.11
C PRO A 29 -11.71 8.21 5.47
N ASP A 30 -12.82 8.04 6.20
CA ASP A 30 -13.66 9.13 6.70
C ASP A 30 -13.63 9.11 8.25
N PRO A 31 -13.12 10.16 8.92
CA PRO A 31 -12.56 11.39 8.34
C PRO A 31 -11.21 11.16 7.64
N PRO A 32 -10.85 12.00 6.64
CA PRO A 32 -9.57 11.87 5.96
C PRO A 32 -8.43 12.18 6.94
N PRO A 33 -7.32 11.43 6.87
CA PRO A 33 -6.16 11.66 7.71
C PRO A 33 -5.54 13.00 7.35
N THR A 34 -5.17 13.80 8.36
CA THR A 34 -4.67 15.16 8.15
C THR A 34 -3.18 15.19 7.85
N ASP A 35 -2.46 14.13 8.20
CA ASP A 35 -1.00 14.09 8.15
C ASP A 35 -0.47 12.80 7.51
N ALA A 36 0.71 12.90 6.91
CA ALA A 36 1.37 11.78 6.22
C ALA A 36 1.62 10.56 7.14
N GLY A 37 1.79 10.79 8.45
CA GLY A 37 1.96 9.73 9.44
C GLY A 37 0.68 8.92 9.70
N GLU A 38 -0.50 9.57 9.66
CA GLU A 38 -1.78 8.88 9.76
C GLU A 38 -2.09 8.11 8.47
N TRP A 39 -1.81 8.71 7.32
CA TRP A 39 -1.87 8.02 6.03
C TRP A 39 -0.98 6.78 6.00
N GLN A 40 0.23 6.85 6.57
CA GLN A 40 1.12 5.70 6.67
C GLN A 40 0.54 4.59 7.55
N ARG A 41 -0.05 4.93 8.70
CA ARG A 41 -0.67 3.95 9.59
C ARG A 41 -1.88 3.28 8.94
N TRP A 42 -2.75 4.08 8.33
CA TRP A 42 -3.91 3.58 7.60
C TRP A 42 -3.50 2.69 6.42
N ALA A 43 -2.56 3.14 5.58
CA ALA A 43 -2.09 2.38 4.42
C ALA A 43 -1.46 1.06 4.87
N GLY A 44 -0.63 1.07 5.92
CA GLY A 44 -0.05 -0.16 6.46
C GLY A 44 -1.09 -1.16 6.95
N ALA A 45 -2.13 -0.69 7.67
CA ALA A 45 -3.21 -1.54 8.15
C ALA A 45 -4.05 -2.11 6.99
N TYR A 46 -4.40 -1.26 6.02
CA TYR A 46 -5.17 -1.64 4.84
C TYR A 46 -4.42 -2.65 3.97
N LEU A 47 -3.15 -2.36 3.64
CA LEU A 47 -2.31 -3.23 2.84
C LEU A 47 -2.04 -4.57 3.53
N SER A 48 -1.91 -4.59 4.86
CA SER A 48 -1.82 -5.85 5.61
C SER A 48 -3.08 -6.71 5.49
N ALA A 49 -4.27 -6.10 5.51
CA ALA A 49 -5.53 -6.81 5.31
C ALA A 49 -5.65 -7.35 3.88
N VAL A 50 -5.32 -6.53 2.87
CA VAL A 50 -5.28 -6.96 1.46
C VAL A 50 -4.27 -8.09 1.26
N ALA A 51 -3.06 -7.93 1.80
CA ALA A 51 -2.00 -8.93 1.71
C ALA A 51 -2.40 -10.28 2.32
N ARG A 52 -3.16 -10.24 3.41
CA ARG A 52 -3.76 -11.45 4.00
C ARG A 52 -4.86 -12.05 3.13
N ASN A 53 -5.78 -11.22 2.63
CA ASN A 53 -6.93 -11.68 1.84
C ASN A 53 -6.50 -12.29 0.51
N GLU A 54 -5.54 -11.67 -0.16
CA GLU A 54 -5.02 -12.07 -1.46
C GLU A 54 -3.87 -13.10 -1.35
N GLY A 55 -3.44 -13.45 -0.12
CA GLY A 55 -2.40 -14.45 0.10
C GLY A 55 -1.01 -14.04 -0.38
N TRP A 56 -0.59 -12.80 -0.11
CA TRP A 56 0.73 -12.31 -0.51
C TRP A 56 1.87 -13.06 0.18
N GLN A 57 2.97 -13.20 -0.56
CA GLN A 57 4.17 -13.85 -0.05
C GLN A 57 4.86 -13.01 1.01
N ALA A 58 5.54 -13.68 1.96
CA ALA A 58 6.39 -12.97 2.91
C ALA A 58 7.53 -12.23 2.19
N GLY A 59 7.83 -11.00 2.60
CA GLY A 59 8.90 -10.22 2.00
C GLY A 59 8.85 -8.74 2.37
N LEU A 60 9.80 -7.98 1.81
CA LEU A 60 9.84 -6.53 1.95
C LEU A 60 9.00 -5.89 0.85
N TYR A 61 8.05 -5.06 1.24
CA TYR A 61 7.18 -4.32 0.33
C TYR A 61 7.38 -2.82 0.52
N SER A 62 7.11 -2.07 -0.53
CA SER A 62 7.08 -0.61 -0.57
C SER A 62 5.73 -0.19 -1.11
N TYR A 63 5.16 0.88 -0.56
CA TYR A 63 3.91 1.44 -1.06
C TYR A 63 4.05 2.94 -1.29
N ARG A 64 3.25 3.43 -2.22
CA ARG A 64 3.00 4.85 -2.45
C ARG A 64 1.49 5.08 -2.43
N ALA A 65 1.04 5.85 -1.44
CA ALA A 65 -0.32 6.34 -1.34
C ALA A 65 -0.43 7.69 -2.07
N GLU A 66 -1.26 7.74 -3.08
CA GLU A 66 -1.44 8.91 -3.94
C GLU A 66 -2.90 9.11 -4.31
N ARG A 67 -3.31 10.36 -4.50
CA ARG A 67 -4.56 10.67 -5.19
C ARG A 67 -4.28 10.79 -6.67
N ARG A 68 -5.19 10.26 -7.49
CA ARG A 68 -5.12 10.38 -8.94
C ARG A 68 -6.32 11.16 -9.45
N ASP A 69 -6.10 12.00 -10.47
CA ASP A 69 -7.20 12.65 -11.18
C ASP A 69 -8.01 11.62 -12.00
N THR A 70 -9.18 12.02 -12.51
CA THR A 70 -9.94 11.28 -13.52
C THR A 70 -9.13 10.80 -14.73
N GLY A 71 -8.03 11.50 -15.07
CA GLY A 71 -7.08 11.06 -16.11
C GLY A 71 -6.08 9.97 -15.69
N GLY A 72 -6.12 9.49 -14.44
CA GLY A 72 -5.16 8.51 -13.91
C GLY A 72 -3.79 9.09 -13.53
N HIS A 73 -3.63 10.42 -13.60
CA HIS A 73 -2.40 11.10 -13.25
C HIS A 73 -2.30 11.35 -11.74
N PRO A 74 -1.15 11.09 -11.09
CA PRO A 74 -0.96 11.43 -9.67
C PRO A 74 -1.07 12.94 -9.47
N VAL A 75 -2.04 13.36 -8.66
CA VAL A 75 -2.25 14.77 -8.29
C VAL A 75 -1.58 15.12 -6.97
N ASP A 76 -1.53 14.17 -6.03
CA ASP A 76 -0.98 14.40 -4.70
C ASP A 76 -0.43 13.10 -4.10
N VAL A 77 0.69 13.19 -3.38
CA VAL A 77 1.31 12.07 -2.69
C VAL A 77 1.06 12.20 -1.20
N LEU A 78 0.16 11.37 -0.69
CA LEU A 78 -0.30 11.41 0.69
C LEU A 78 0.74 10.81 1.63
N SER A 79 1.32 9.67 1.24
CA SER A 79 2.32 8.97 2.03
C SER A 79 3.07 7.95 1.18
N ARG A 80 4.25 7.56 1.64
CA ARG A 80 5.02 6.44 1.07
C ARG A 80 5.82 5.79 2.19
N GLY A 81 6.01 4.49 2.10
CA GLY A 81 6.70 3.75 3.14
C GLY A 81 7.11 2.37 2.66
N GLN A 82 7.94 1.73 3.47
CA GLN A 82 8.34 0.34 3.29
C GLN A 82 7.91 -0.43 4.53
N TRP A 83 7.45 -1.65 4.33
CA TRP A 83 7.09 -2.55 5.42
C TRP A 83 7.44 -3.98 5.05
N GLU A 84 7.83 -4.76 6.05
CA GLU A 84 8.00 -6.20 5.89
C GLU A 84 6.65 -6.87 6.15
N TRP A 85 6.14 -7.57 5.15
CA TRP A 85 4.96 -8.40 5.28
C TRP A 85 5.38 -9.83 5.60
N SER A 86 4.73 -10.41 6.58
CA SER A 86 4.79 -11.85 6.84
C SER A 86 3.36 -12.30 7.08
N PRO A 87 2.84 -13.28 6.33
CA PRO A 87 1.58 -13.90 6.69
C PRO A 87 1.81 -14.55 8.05
N ALA A 88 1.27 -13.95 9.11
CA ALA A 88 1.29 -14.56 10.43
C ALA A 88 0.75 -15.98 10.24
N GLY A 89 1.59 -16.97 10.56
CA GLY A 89 1.28 -18.37 10.33
C GLY A 89 -0.13 -18.65 10.85
N THR A 90 -0.91 -19.35 10.02
CA THR A 90 -2.14 -20.02 10.45
C THR A 90 -1.90 -20.54 11.88
N PRO A 91 -2.64 -20.09 12.91
CA PRO A 91 -2.60 -20.82 14.17
C PRO A 91 -3.06 -22.24 13.83
N ASP A 92 -2.16 -23.19 14.06
CA ASP A 92 -2.38 -24.64 13.96
C ASP A 92 -3.66 -25.05 14.70
#